data_AF-S7S5Q7-F1
#
_entry.id   AF-S7S5Q7-F1
#
_cell.length_a   1.000
_cell.length_b   1.000
_cell.length_c   1.000
_cell.angle_alpha   90.00
_cell.angle_beta   90.00
_cell.angle_gamma   90.00
#
_symmetry.space_group_name_H-M   'P 1'
#
loop_
_entity.id
_entity.type
_entity.pdbx_description
1 polymer ?
#
loop_
_entity_poly.entity_id
_entity_poly.type
_entity_poly.pdbx_seq_one_letter_code
_entity_poly.pdbx_strand_id
1 'polypeptide(L)'
;MAGLQVLNSSSFVPWGEAPQHHTVKPISLPGLSVLGLSTPFRLEQSDYLPSVRELYLYSTSEGPRLTEPFIAQITSVTLHGRAGPAGLEFIQAFPNLKQLVIWYGDWSEFHLFVPLLNIDYLKLGRRRFQDCYCGDNDYMRVLRSPAALHAPKLRVLQFLGYEDERAQVRTERPKIWAHFRELAQRVTFEIQNTFGEVISD
;
A
#
# COMPACT_ATOMS: atom_id res chain seq x y z
N MET A 1 -7.28 -12.44 25.12
CA MET A 1 -7.93 -11.25 24.53
C MET A 1 -8.90 -11.71 23.44
N ALA A 2 -10.12 -12.10 23.80
CA ALA A 2 -11.11 -12.51 22.81
C ALA A 2 -11.76 -11.24 22.22
N GLY A 3 -11.58 -11.00 20.92
CA GLY A 3 -12.22 -9.88 20.20
C GLY A 3 -11.30 -8.81 19.62
N LEU A 4 -9.97 -8.91 19.79
CA LEU A 4 -9.05 -7.98 19.13
C LEU A 4 -8.97 -8.31 17.62
N GLN A 5 -9.54 -7.44 16.78
CA GLN A 5 -9.57 -7.59 15.32
C GLN A 5 -8.46 -6.80 14.62
N VAL A 6 -8.05 -5.67 15.21
CA VAL A 6 -7.02 -4.78 14.69
C VAL A 6 -5.96 -4.58 15.76
N LEU A 7 -4.71 -4.85 15.42
CA LEU A 7 -3.55 -4.56 16.26
C LEU A 7 -2.62 -3.68 15.44
N ASN A 8 -2.42 -2.45 15.87
CA ASN A 8 -1.47 -1.54 15.25
C ASN A 8 -0.39 -1.17 16.26
N SER A 9 0.84 -1.63 16.03
CA SER A 9 1.99 -1.32 16.89
C SER A 9 2.73 -0.05 16.50
N SER A 10 2.17 0.81 15.63
CA SER A 10 2.81 2.00 15.05
C SER A 10 3.15 3.15 16.02
N SER A 11 3.05 2.94 17.33
CA SER A 11 3.64 3.89 18.28
C SER A 11 5.16 3.86 18.14
N PHE A 12 5.75 5.05 18.00
CA PHE A 12 7.16 5.46 17.90
C PHE A 12 8.11 4.93 19.01
N VAL A 13 7.86 3.74 19.54
CA VAL A 13 8.83 3.01 20.32
C VAL A 13 9.56 2.17 19.28
N PRO A 14 10.85 2.46 18.98
CA PRO A 14 11.64 1.42 18.37
C PRO A 14 11.46 0.25 19.32
N TRP A 15 11.02 -0.90 18.82
CA TRP A 15 11.35 -2.14 19.50
C TRP A 15 12.87 -2.16 19.45
N GLY A 16 13.47 -1.45 20.41
CA GLY A 16 14.87 -1.10 20.45
C GLY A 16 15.61 -2.41 20.37
N GLU A 17 16.60 -2.43 19.48
CA GLU A 17 17.53 -3.55 19.27
C GLU A 17 16.98 -4.84 19.85
N ALA A 18 16.15 -5.55 19.07
CA ALA A 18 15.47 -6.78 19.50
C ALA A 18 16.36 -7.52 20.50
N PRO A 19 16.00 -7.54 21.80
CA PRO A 19 16.91 -8.00 22.83
C PRO A 19 17.27 -9.43 22.48
N GLN A 20 18.57 -9.67 22.21
CA GLN A 20 19.04 -10.86 21.50
C GLN A 20 18.69 -12.18 22.20
N HIS A 21 18.16 -12.16 23.43
CA HIS A 21 17.83 -13.38 24.18
C HIS A 21 16.62 -13.24 25.13
N HIS A 22 15.54 -12.57 24.72
CA HIS A 22 14.27 -12.72 25.43
C HIS A 22 13.35 -13.68 24.67
N THR A 23 13.00 -14.78 25.33
CA THR A 23 11.92 -15.69 24.96
C THR A 23 10.61 -14.90 24.95
N VAL A 24 10.34 -14.22 23.85
CA VAL A 24 9.04 -13.60 23.57
C VAL A 24 8.03 -14.74 23.57
N LYS A 25 7.05 -14.68 24.49
CA LYS A 25 5.97 -15.67 24.51
C LYS A 25 5.27 -15.63 23.15
N PRO A 26 4.98 -16.80 22.56
CA PRO A 26 4.24 -16.87 21.32
C PRO A 26 2.94 -16.07 21.41
N ILE A 27 2.68 -15.23 20.41
CA ILE A 27 1.48 -14.42 20.32
C ILE A 27 0.36 -15.30 19.79
N SER A 28 -0.78 -15.35 20.49
CA SER A 28 -1.98 -16.06 20.01
C SER A 28 -3.16 -15.09 19.98
N LEU A 29 -3.52 -14.66 18.77
CA LEU A 29 -4.63 -13.73 18.53
C LEU A 29 -5.50 -14.27 17.38
N PRO A 30 -6.31 -15.33 17.63
CA PRO A 30 -7.06 -16.02 16.59
C PRO A 30 -8.14 -15.17 15.91
N GLY A 31 -8.60 -14.09 16.55
CA GLY A 31 -9.59 -13.16 15.98
C GLY A 31 -8.97 -11.97 15.24
N LEU A 32 -7.64 -11.84 15.23
CA LEU A 32 -6.96 -10.71 14.61
C LEU A 32 -7.05 -10.84 13.09
N SER A 33 -7.64 -9.86 12.41
CA SER A 33 -7.75 -9.81 10.95
C SER A 33 -6.77 -8.83 10.31
N VAL A 34 -6.41 -7.77 11.05
CA VAL A 34 -5.52 -6.70 10.61
C VAL A 34 -4.32 -6.57 11.55
N LEU A 35 -3.12 -6.61 10.98
CA LEU A 35 -1.87 -6.46 11.72
C LEU A 35 -1.05 -5.28 11.16
N GLY A 36 -0.79 -4.29 12.01
CA GLY A 36 0.12 -3.18 11.72
C GLY A 36 1.48 -3.39 12.35
N LEU A 37 2.54 -3.27 11.54
CA LEU A 37 3.94 -3.49 11.92
C LEU A 37 4.80 -2.29 11.52
N SER A 38 5.75 -1.94 12.38
CA SER A 38 6.92 -1.11 12.05
C SER A 38 8.11 -2.01 11.75
N THR A 39 8.86 -1.75 10.68
CA THR A 39 10.06 -2.54 10.38
C THR A 39 11.31 -2.03 11.12
N PRO A 40 12.25 -2.93 11.47
CA PRO A 40 12.20 -4.38 11.24
C PRO A 40 11.26 -5.10 12.22
N PHE A 41 10.41 -6.00 11.70
CA PHE A 41 9.55 -6.87 12.50
C PHE A 41 9.72 -8.32 12.06
N ARG A 42 9.66 -9.24 13.03
CA ARG A 42 9.76 -10.68 12.82
C ARG A 42 8.61 -11.38 13.53
N LEU A 43 7.83 -12.14 12.79
CA LEU A 43 6.93 -13.16 13.36
C LEU A 43 7.69 -14.48 13.40
N GLU A 44 7.59 -15.19 14.52
CA GLU A 44 8.12 -16.55 14.63
C GLU A 44 7.04 -17.56 14.22
N GLN A 45 7.46 -18.76 13.82
CA GLN A 45 6.53 -19.83 13.44
C GLN A 45 5.60 -20.26 14.61
N SER A 46 6.00 -19.99 15.84
CA SER A 46 5.21 -20.25 17.04
C SER A 46 4.03 -19.28 17.21
N ASP A 47 4.02 -18.14 16.53
CA ASP A 47 2.92 -17.18 16.60
C ASP A 47 1.67 -17.70 15.88
N TYR A 48 0.51 -17.62 16.54
CA TYR A 48 -0.76 -18.12 16.04
C TYR A 48 -1.72 -16.98 15.71
N LEU A 49 -1.73 -16.59 14.43
CA LEU A 49 -2.51 -15.47 13.87
C LEU A 49 -3.34 -15.92 12.64
N PRO A 50 -4.15 -16.99 12.74
CA PRO A 50 -4.77 -17.67 11.60
C PRO A 50 -5.77 -16.82 10.80
N SER A 51 -6.30 -15.75 11.39
CA SER A 51 -7.32 -14.89 10.77
C SER A 51 -6.74 -13.64 10.11
N VAL A 52 -5.42 -13.38 10.25
CA VAL A 52 -4.83 -12.17 9.69
C VAL A 52 -4.83 -12.28 8.17
N ARG A 53 -5.43 -11.28 7.51
CA ARG A 53 -5.50 -11.16 6.06
C ARG A 53 -4.91 -9.85 5.57
N GLU A 54 -4.86 -8.85 6.45
CA GLU A 54 -4.43 -7.51 6.12
C GLU A 54 -3.20 -7.11 6.91
N LEU A 55 -2.22 -6.56 6.20
CA LEU A 55 -0.97 -6.12 6.77
C LEU A 55 -0.75 -4.63 6.52
N TYR A 56 -0.49 -3.86 7.57
CA TYR A 56 -0.12 -2.45 7.49
C TYR A 56 1.35 -2.31 7.83
N LEU A 57 2.15 -1.74 6.93
CA LEU A 57 3.59 -1.61 7.07
C LEU A 57 4.00 -0.15 7.07
N TYR A 58 4.68 0.27 8.12
CA TYR A 58 5.20 1.63 8.28
C TYR A 58 6.72 1.65 8.06
N SER A 59 7.17 2.51 7.13
CA SER A 59 8.57 2.87 6.87
C SER A 59 9.52 1.70 6.62
N THR A 60 9.40 1.05 5.46
CA THR A 60 10.21 -0.12 5.10
C THR A 60 11.32 0.24 4.11
N SER A 61 12.56 0.39 4.60
CA SER A 61 13.73 0.19 3.72
C SER A 61 13.94 -1.30 3.41
N GLU A 62 13.45 -2.17 4.29
CA GLU A 62 13.47 -3.62 4.18
C GLU A 62 12.06 -4.18 4.49
N GLY A 63 11.64 -5.22 3.76
CA GLY A 63 10.36 -5.89 4.00
C GLY A 63 10.33 -6.64 5.34
N PRO A 64 9.14 -6.96 5.88
CA PRO A 64 9.02 -7.74 7.11
C PRO A 64 9.55 -9.16 6.91
N ARG A 65 10.20 -9.72 7.94
CA ARG A 65 10.64 -11.12 7.92
C ARG A 65 9.50 -12.00 8.41
N LEU A 66 8.73 -12.50 7.44
CA LEU A 66 7.58 -13.36 7.68
C LEU A 66 7.90 -14.78 7.20
N THR A 67 7.25 -15.77 7.79
CA THR A 67 7.41 -17.18 7.45
C THR A 67 6.07 -17.78 7.03
N GLU A 68 6.09 -18.95 6.40
CA GLU A 68 4.87 -19.72 6.19
C GLU A 68 4.33 -20.24 7.55
N PRO A 69 3.00 -20.38 7.71
CA PRO A 69 1.93 -20.15 6.72
C PRO A 69 1.45 -18.69 6.63
N PHE A 70 2.08 -17.77 7.38
CA PHE A 70 1.59 -16.39 7.52
C PHE A 70 1.62 -15.64 6.18
N ILE A 71 2.67 -15.83 5.38
CA ILE A 71 2.78 -15.20 4.06
C ILE A 71 1.61 -15.61 3.15
N ALA A 72 1.29 -16.91 3.07
CA ALA A 72 0.25 -17.40 2.18
C ALA A 72 -1.16 -16.91 2.54
N GLN A 73 -1.44 -16.53 3.79
CA GLN A 73 -2.78 -16.05 4.17
C GLN A 73 -3.04 -14.57 3.89
N ILE A 74 -2.00 -13.75 3.67
CA ILE A 74 -2.19 -12.31 3.44
C ILE A 74 -2.79 -12.05 2.06
N THR A 75 -3.85 -11.24 2.03
CA THR A 75 -4.57 -10.86 0.81
C THR A 75 -4.56 -9.35 0.56
N SER A 76 -4.24 -8.55 1.58
CA SER A 76 -4.18 -7.08 1.50
C SER A 76 -2.93 -6.56 2.21
N VAL A 77 -2.19 -5.67 1.56
CA VAL A 77 -1.04 -4.98 2.14
C VAL A 77 -1.20 -3.48 1.95
N THR A 78 -1.02 -2.71 3.03
CA THR A 78 -0.94 -1.26 3.02
C THR A 78 0.47 -0.82 3.40
N LEU A 79 1.11 -0.06 2.52
CA LEU A 79 2.46 0.48 2.69
C LEU A 79 2.40 1.97 2.97
N HIS A 80 3.15 2.40 3.98
CA HIS A 80 3.26 3.79 4.38
C HIS A 80 4.73 4.21 4.40
N GLY A 81 5.14 5.10 3.50
CA GLY A 81 6.51 5.63 3.45
C GLY A 81 7.17 5.44 2.09
N ARG A 82 8.50 5.45 2.06
CA ARG A 82 9.30 5.36 0.82
C ARG A 82 9.17 3.98 0.18
N ALA A 83 8.23 3.81 -0.73
CA ALA A 83 8.12 2.65 -1.59
C ALA A 83 9.10 2.77 -2.78
N GLY A 84 10.41 2.76 -2.47
CA GLY A 84 11.44 2.64 -3.50
C GLY A 84 11.42 1.25 -4.17
N PRO A 85 12.21 1.03 -5.23
CA PRO A 85 12.24 -0.25 -5.96
C PRO A 85 12.48 -1.46 -5.03
N ALA A 86 13.51 -1.38 -4.20
CA ALA A 86 13.83 -2.40 -3.19
C ALA A 86 12.73 -2.57 -2.12
N GLY A 87 11.97 -1.50 -1.86
CA GLY A 87 10.87 -1.49 -0.90
C GLY A 87 9.61 -2.18 -1.41
N LEU A 88 9.50 -2.52 -2.70
CA LEU A 88 8.33 -3.22 -3.25
C LEU A 88 8.62 -4.67 -3.63
N GLU A 89 9.87 -5.10 -3.74
CA GLU A 89 10.21 -6.48 -4.12
C GLU A 89 9.61 -7.52 -3.17
N PHE A 90 9.53 -7.22 -1.87
CA PHE A 90 8.99 -8.15 -0.88
C PHE A 90 7.50 -8.48 -1.11
N ILE A 91 6.76 -7.66 -1.86
CA ILE A 91 5.35 -7.96 -2.17
C ILE A 91 5.23 -9.26 -2.98
N GLN A 92 6.27 -9.63 -3.73
CA GLN A 92 6.33 -10.86 -4.51
C GLN A 92 6.33 -12.11 -3.63
N ALA A 93 6.69 -11.97 -2.35
CA ALA A 93 6.64 -13.07 -1.40
C ALA A 93 5.20 -13.50 -1.10
N PHE A 94 4.18 -12.64 -1.24
CA PHE A 94 2.80 -12.95 -0.90
C PHE A 94 2.03 -13.54 -2.09
N PRO A 95 1.84 -14.88 -2.18
CA PRO A 95 1.27 -15.52 -3.36
C PRO A 95 -0.22 -15.19 -3.56
N ASN A 96 -0.93 -14.86 -2.47
CA ASN A 96 -2.37 -14.61 -2.47
C ASN A 96 -2.72 -13.12 -2.30
N LEU A 97 -1.75 -12.23 -2.45
CA LEU A 97 -1.97 -10.78 -2.37
C LEU A 97 -2.83 -10.30 -3.54
N LYS A 98 -3.99 -9.73 -3.22
CA LYS A 98 -4.97 -9.21 -4.19
C LYS A 98 -5.10 -7.69 -4.13
N GLN A 99 -4.91 -7.10 -2.96
CA GLN A 99 -4.98 -5.66 -2.76
C GLN A 99 -3.64 -5.10 -2.28
N LEU A 100 -3.17 -4.06 -2.96
CA LEU A 100 -2.00 -3.31 -2.56
C LEU A 100 -2.37 -1.83 -2.43
N VAL A 101 -2.12 -1.26 -1.26
CA VAL A 101 -2.28 0.17 -0.98
C VAL A 101 -0.91 0.77 -0.73
N ILE A 102 -0.55 1.84 -1.41
CA ILE A 102 0.74 2.52 -1.25
C ILE A 102 0.51 3.99 -0.96
N TRP A 103 0.98 4.44 0.19
CA TRP A 103 0.98 5.84 0.61
C TRP A 103 2.38 6.42 0.47
N TYR A 104 2.58 7.21 -0.57
CA TYR A 104 3.81 7.96 -0.81
C TYR A 104 3.89 9.19 0.09
N GLY A 105 5.11 9.64 0.38
CA GLY A 105 5.31 10.96 0.96
C GLY A 105 4.92 12.05 -0.03
N ASP A 106 5.35 11.88 -1.28
CA ASP A 106 5.09 12.78 -2.40
C ASP A 106 5.00 12.00 -3.72
N TRP A 107 4.30 12.54 -4.72
CA TRP A 107 4.16 11.88 -6.03
C TRP A 107 5.48 11.77 -6.81
N SER A 108 6.48 12.60 -6.50
CA SER A 108 7.83 12.49 -7.04
C SER A 108 8.52 11.17 -6.67
N GLU A 109 8.13 10.53 -5.55
CA GLU A 109 8.62 9.22 -5.10
C GLU A 109 7.96 8.05 -5.84
N PHE A 110 6.95 8.30 -6.67
CA PHE A 110 6.20 7.27 -7.34
C PHE A 110 7.05 6.53 -8.38
N HIS A 111 7.35 5.28 -8.08
CA HIS A 111 8.20 4.40 -8.86
C HIS A 111 7.73 2.94 -8.76
N LEU A 112 6.85 2.52 -9.66
CA LEU A 112 6.43 1.11 -9.77
C LEU A 112 7.23 0.41 -10.88
N PHE A 113 8.34 -0.22 -10.49
CA PHE A 113 9.16 -1.04 -11.41
C PHE A 113 8.96 -2.55 -11.23
N VAL A 114 8.23 -2.95 -10.19
CA VAL A 114 8.01 -4.36 -9.85
C VAL A 114 6.72 -4.85 -10.51
N PRO A 115 6.74 -6.02 -11.19
CA PRO A 115 5.55 -6.68 -11.69
C PRO A 115 4.51 -6.96 -10.60
N LEU A 116 3.24 -6.61 -10.84
CA LEU A 116 2.13 -6.83 -9.91
C LEU A 116 1.25 -7.99 -10.41
N LEU A 117 1.79 -9.21 -10.36
CA LEU A 117 1.22 -10.38 -11.05
C LEU A 117 -0.12 -10.88 -10.49
N ASN A 118 -0.39 -10.65 -9.20
CA ASN A 118 -1.57 -11.16 -8.50
C ASN A 118 -2.51 -10.06 -7.98
N ILE A 119 -2.22 -8.80 -8.26
CA ILE A 119 -2.96 -7.66 -7.72
C ILE A 119 -4.22 -7.38 -8.55
N ASP A 120 -5.39 -7.48 -7.92
CA ASP A 120 -6.68 -7.10 -8.48
C ASP A 120 -6.97 -5.60 -8.23
N TYR A 121 -6.55 -5.08 -7.06
CA TYR A 121 -6.82 -3.71 -6.60
C TYR A 121 -5.53 -3.00 -6.19
N LEU A 122 -5.15 -1.98 -6.94
CA LEU A 122 -4.04 -1.09 -6.60
C LEU A 122 -4.59 0.25 -6.14
N LYS A 123 -4.22 0.69 -4.93
CA LYS A 123 -4.60 1.99 -4.40
C LYS A 123 -3.36 2.83 -4.14
N LEU A 124 -3.31 4.02 -4.72
CA LEU A 124 -2.18 4.93 -4.62
C LEU A 124 -2.62 6.17 -3.89
N GLY A 125 -1.97 6.50 -2.78
CA GLY A 125 -2.21 7.73 -2.05
C GLY A 125 -0.95 8.51 -1.79
N ARG A 126 -1.14 9.78 -1.43
CA ARG A 126 -0.05 10.65 -0.94
C ARG A 126 -0.38 11.20 0.43
N ARG A 127 0.62 11.34 1.29
CA ARG A 127 0.47 12.02 2.58
C ARG A 127 0.46 13.54 2.36
N ARG A 128 -0.45 14.27 3.01
CA ARG A 128 -0.29 15.74 3.13
C ARG A 128 0.83 15.99 4.12
N PHE A 129 1.99 16.38 3.63
CA PHE A 129 2.79 17.32 4.38
C PHE A 129 2.31 18.71 3.97
N GLN A 130 2.08 19.61 4.94
CA GLN A 130 1.57 20.96 4.71
C GLN A 130 2.42 21.78 3.72
N ASP A 131 3.64 21.32 3.42
CA ASP A 131 4.62 22.02 2.58
C ASP A 131 4.92 21.34 1.23
N CYS A 132 4.27 20.21 0.90
CA CYS A 132 4.53 19.51 -0.36
C CYS A 132 3.64 20.04 -1.49
N TYR A 133 4.15 21.04 -2.22
CA TYR A 133 3.54 21.48 -3.48
C TYR A 133 3.82 20.42 -4.57
N CYS A 134 2.82 19.59 -4.87
CA CYS A 134 2.89 18.69 -6.01
C CYS A 134 2.81 19.48 -7.31
N GLY A 135 3.86 19.43 -8.13
CA GLY A 135 3.86 20.05 -9.44
C GLY A 135 3.03 19.26 -10.44
N ASP A 136 2.62 19.90 -11.53
CA ASP A 136 1.96 19.20 -12.65
C ASP A 136 2.82 18.04 -13.19
N ASN A 137 4.14 18.19 -13.15
CA ASN A 137 5.08 17.15 -13.57
C ASN A 137 4.99 15.87 -12.74
N ASP A 138 4.73 15.98 -11.43
CA ASP A 138 4.64 14.82 -10.54
C ASP A 138 3.33 14.06 -10.79
N TYR A 139 2.23 14.78 -10.99
CA TYR A 139 0.98 14.18 -11.48
C TYR A 139 1.18 13.47 -12.82
N MET A 140 1.83 14.13 -13.78
CA MET A 140 2.05 13.55 -15.11
C MET A 140 2.93 12.30 -15.06
N ARG A 141 3.89 12.22 -14.14
CA ARG A 141 4.68 11.02 -13.90
C ARG A 141 3.77 9.87 -13.46
N VAL A 142 2.97 10.11 -12.42
CA VAL A 142 2.02 9.12 -11.87
C VAL A 142 1.00 8.69 -12.92
N LEU A 143 0.53 9.58 -13.78
CA LEU A 143 -0.46 9.27 -14.81
C LEU A 143 0.11 8.48 -16.00
N ARG A 144 1.39 8.64 -16.31
CA ARG A 144 2.01 7.91 -17.44
C ARG A 144 2.40 6.48 -17.09
N SER A 145 2.70 6.22 -15.81
CA SER A 145 3.21 4.92 -15.38
C SER A 145 2.20 3.76 -15.39
N PRO A 146 0.89 3.93 -15.08
CA PRO A 146 -0.08 2.84 -15.10
C PRO A 146 -0.21 2.16 -16.46
N ALA A 147 -0.06 2.90 -17.56
CA ALA A 147 -0.07 2.33 -18.91
C ALA A 147 1.13 1.43 -19.19
N ALA A 148 2.23 1.59 -18.43
CA ALA A 148 3.44 0.78 -18.53
C ALA A 148 3.53 -0.29 -17.42
N LEU A 149 2.55 -0.36 -16.52
CA LEU A 149 2.55 -1.27 -15.38
C LEU A 149 2.28 -2.70 -15.86
N HIS A 150 3.19 -3.62 -15.55
CA HIS A 150 2.95 -5.05 -15.78
C HIS A 150 2.10 -5.63 -14.64
N ALA A 151 0.77 -5.49 -14.76
CA ALA A 151 -0.21 -5.95 -13.79
C ALA A 151 -1.38 -6.67 -14.48
N PRO A 152 -1.19 -7.92 -14.95
CA PRO A 152 -2.15 -8.60 -15.83
C PRO A 152 -3.52 -8.89 -15.20
N LYS A 153 -3.62 -8.90 -13.87
CA LYS A 153 -4.89 -9.13 -13.14
C LYS A 153 -5.53 -7.85 -12.62
N LEU A 154 -4.90 -6.69 -12.84
CA LEU A 154 -5.39 -5.44 -12.28
C LEU A 154 -6.77 -5.12 -12.83
N ARG A 155 -7.72 -4.87 -11.92
CA ARG A 155 -9.11 -4.51 -12.23
C ARG A 155 -9.43 -3.08 -11.84
N VAL A 156 -8.80 -2.59 -10.77
CA VAL A 156 -9.05 -1.25 -10.23
C VAL A 156 -7.74 -0.57 -9.86
N LEU A 157 -7.56 0.65 -10.36
CA LEU A 157 -6.58 1.61 -9.89
C LEU A 157 -7.30 2.75 -9.16
N GLN A 158 -7.14 2.84 -7.84
CA GLN A 158 -7.78 3.87 -7.03
C GLN A 158 -6.78 4.94 -6.60
N PHE A 159 -7.07 6.20 -6.87
CA PHE A 159 -6.31 7.32 -6.34
C PHE A 159 -6.91 7.77 -5.01
N LEU A 160 -6.13 7.62 -3.94
CA LEU A 160 -6.46 8.03 -2.58
C LEU A 160 -5.91 9.43 -2.34
N GLY A 161 -6.79 10.41 -2.37
CA GLY A 161 -6.51 11.79 -1.99
C GLY A 161 -7.42 12.27 -0.86
N TYR A 162 -7.22 13.51 -0.44
CA TYR A 162 -8.17 14.19 0.44
C TYR A 162 -9.47 14.47 -0.33
N GLU A 163 -10.60 14.58 0.36
CA GLU A 163 -11.94 14.71 -0.23
C GLU A 163 -12.05 15.82 -1.30
N ASP A 164 -11.21 16.84 -1.22
CA ASP A 164 -11.18 18.00 -2.13
C ASP A 164 -10.15 17.91 -3.27
N GLU A 165 -9.22 16.95 -3.25
CA GLU A 165 -8.12 16.91 -4.22
C GLU A 165 -8.62 16.70 -5.66
N ARG A 166 -9.68 15.90 -5.85
CA ARG A 166 -10.30 15.72 -7.17
C ARG A 166 -10.97 17.00 -7.66
N ALA A 167 -11.76 17.65 -6.80
CA ALA A 167 -12.45 18.88 -7.15
C ALA A 167 -11.42 19.96 -7.51
N GLN A 168 -10.37 20.08 -6.70
CA GLN A 168 -9.23 20.97 -6.93
C GLN A 168 -8.52 20.67 -8.25
N VAL A 169 -8.17 19.41 -8.56
CA VAL A 169 -7.52 19.06 -9.84
C VAL A 169 -8.44 19.37 -11.02
N ARG A 170 -9.75 19.13 -10.90
CA ARG A 170 -10.72 19.43 -11.96
C ARG A 170 -10.85 20.93 -12.22
N THR A 171 -10.87 21.76 -11.17
CA THR A 171 -11.08 23.22 -11.28
C THR A 171 -9.78 23.99 -11.54
N GLU A 172 -8.71 23.68 -10.81
CA GLU A 172 -7.45 24.44 -10.83
C GLU A 172 -6.44 23.86 -11.83
N ARG A 173 -6.56 22.58 -12.20
CA ARG A 173 -5.58 21.88 -13.06
C ARG A 173 -6.25 21.11 -14.20
N PRO A 174 -7.02 21.79 -15.09
CA PRO A 174 -7.82 21.13 -16.12
C PRO A 174 -6.99 20.28 -17.11
N LYS A 175 -5.70 20.61 -17.31
CA LYS A 175 -4.79 19.80 -18.13
C LYS A 175 -4.49 18.44 -17.49
N ILE A 176 -4.23 18.40 -16.18
CA ILE A 176 -4.03 17.16 -15.43
C ILE A 176 -5.32 16.33 -15.45
N TRP A 177 -6.47 16.97 -15.25
CA TRP A 177 -7.76 16.30 -15.34
C TRP A 177 -8.02 15.67 -16.72
N ALA A 178 -7.67 16.37 -17.81
CA ALA A 178 -7.79 15.83 -19.16
C ALA A 178 -6.95 14.55 -19.34
N HIS A 179 -5.74 14.51 -18.77
CA HIS A 179 -4.89 13.32 -18.81
C HIS A 179 -5.41 12.16 -17.96
N PHE A 180 -6.06 12.43 -16.82
CA PHE A 180 -6.76 11.38 -16.06
C PHE A 180 -7.84 10.70 -16.91
N ARG A 181 -8.64 11.50 -17.63
CA ARG A 181 -9.69 10.97 -18.51
C ARG A 181 -9.11 10.20 -19.70
N GLU A 182 -8.07 10.74 -20.34
CA GLU A 182 -7.39 10.05 -21.43
C GLU A 182 -6.82 8.70 -20.97
N LEU A 183 -6.19 8.66 -19.79
CA LEU A 183 -5.69 7.41 -19.20
C LEU A 183 -6.83 6.42 -18.98
N ALA A 184 -7.94 6.85 -18.37
CA ALA A 184 -9.10 6.00 -18.09
C ALA A 184 -9.70 5.36 -19.36
N GLN A 185 -9.62 6.05 -20.50
CA GLN A 185 -10.08 5.52 -21.80
C GLN A 185 -9.10 4.53 -22.44
N ARG A 186 -7.82 4.54 -22.04
CA ARG A 186 -6.75 3.74 -22.67
C ARG A 186 -6.40 2.46 -21.92
N VAL A 187 -6.70 2.39 -20.63
CA VAL A 187 -6.40 1.23 -19.79
C VAL A 187 -7.52 0.19 -19.83
N THR A 188 -7.22 -1.05 -19.47
CA THR A 188 -8.19 -2.16 -19.40
C THR A 188 -8.85 -2.32 -18.03
N PHE A 189 -8.52 -1.46 -17.09
CA PHE A 189 -8.97 -1.49 -15.69
C PHE A 189 -9.68 -0.19 -15.32
N GLU A 190 -10.52 -0.23 -14.31
CA GLU A 190 -11.23 0.95 -13.82
C GLU A 190 -10.27 1.89 -13.08
N ILE A 191 -10.41 3.18 -13.31
CA ILE A 191 -9.75 4.20 -12.50
C ILE A 191 -10.80 4.81 -11.57
N GLN A 192 -10.53 4.78 -10.28
CA GLN A 192 -11.45 5.25 -9.24
C GLN A 192 -10.85 6.38 -8.41
N ASN A 193 -11.71 7.22 -7.84
CA ASN A 193 -11.32 8.24 -6.87
C ASN A 193 -11.27 7.68 -5.43
N THR A 194 -10.99 8.55 -4.43
CA THR A 194 -10.97 8.16 -3.00
C THR A 194 -12.24 7.44 -2.53
N PHE A 195 -13.40 7.78 -3.08
CA PHE A 195 -14.70 7.22 -2.69
C PHE A 195 -15.06 5.94 -3.45
N GLY A 196 -14.23 5.50 -4.39
CA GLY A 196 -14.50 4.33 -5.22
C GLY A 196 -15.38 4.63 -6.43
N GLU A 197 -15.66 5.90 -6.70
CA GLU A 197 -16.40 6.29 -7.90
C GLU A 197 -15.48 6.20 -9.12
N VAL A 198 -15.97 5.57 -10.18
CA VAL A 198 -15.25 5.48 -11.45
C VAL A 198 -15.08 6.87 -12.04
N ILE A 199 -13.85 7.20 -12.42
CA ILE A 199 -13.52 8.38 -13.21
C ILE A 199 -14.04 8.13 -14.63
N SER A 200 -15.31 8.46 -14.82
CA SER A 200 -15.98 8.58 -16.11
C SER A 200 -16.17 10.07 -16.43
N ASP A 201 -16.53 10.36 -17.68
CA ASP A 201 -16.57 11.70 -18.29
C ASP A 201 -17.21 12.82 -17.45
#